data_AF-A0A4V2AS79-F1
#
_entry.id   AF-A0A4V2AS79-F1
#
_cell.length_a   1.000
_cell.length_b   1.000
_cell.length_c   1.000
_cell.angle_alpha   90.00
_cell.angle_beta   90.00
_cell.angle_gamma   90.00
#
_symmetry.space_group_name_H-M   'P 1'
#
loop_
_entity.id
_entity.type
_entity.pdbx_description
1 polymer ?
#
loop_
_entity_poly.entity_id
_entity_poly.type
_entity_poly.pdbx_seq_one_letter_code
_entity_poly.pdbx_strand_id
1 'polypeptide(L)'
;MIHFQQPDSTFGTQYTAQLLGIPQEDLTAVNHSGLHTIIEGDGQVAQYYIQFDRNSDTSILNKLKLNKRYIAYFRPDEVQA
;
A
#
# COMPACT_ATOMS: atom_id res chain seq x y z
N MET A 1 13.59 11.79 -12.09
CA MET A 1 12.85 10.71 -12.77
C MET A 1 12.36 9.79 -11.67
N ILE A 2 11.08 9.41 -11.65
CA ILE A 2 10.54 8.55 -10.59
C ILE A 2 10.65 7.10 -11.06
N HIS A 3 11.28 6.26 -10.24
CA HIS A 3 11.38 4.83 -10.49
C HIS A 3 10.35 4.08 -9.63
N PHE A 4 9.55 3.23 -10.25
CA PHE A 4 8.61 2.33 -9.55
C PHE A 4 9.28 0.96 -9.40
N GLN A 5 9.50 0.50 -8.17
CA GLN A 5 9.99 -0.85 -7.90
C GLN A 5 8.83 -1.85 -7.73
N GLN A 6 9.12 -3.11 -8.06
CA GLN A 6 8.27 -4.28 -7.77
C GLN A 6 7.92 -4.34 -6.27
N PRO A 7 6.84 -5.04 -5.88
CA PRO A 7 6.42 -5.03 -4.48
C PRO A 7 7.57 -5.56 -3.62
N ASP A 8 7.91 -4.82 -2.57
CA ASP A 8 8.96 -5.24 -1.64
C ASP A 8 8.44 -6.45 -0.87
N SER A 9 8.87 -7.65 -1.26
CA SER A 9 8.60 -8.93 -0.56
C SER A 9 9.04 -8.92 0.91
N THR A 10 9.72 -7.85 1.33
CA THR A 10 10.17 -7.57 2.70
C THR A 10 9.01 -7.33 3.66
N PHE A 11 7.87 -6.81 3.19
CA PHE A 11 6.72 -6.49 4.04
C PHE A 11 5.65 -7.59 3.97
N GLY A 12 5.46 -8.30 5.09
CA GLY A 12 4.42 -9.33 5.20
C GLY A 12 2.99 -8.77 5.17
N THR A 13 2.02 -9.63 4.86
CA THR A 13 0.58 -9.29 4.87
C THR A 13 0.12 -8.72 6.21
N GLN A 14 0.65 -9.23 7.32
CA GLN A 14 0.34 -8.73 8.67
C GLN A 14 0.78 -7.27 8.85
N TYR A 15 2.00 -6.93 8.42
CA TYR A 15 2.51 -5.56 8.50
C TYR A 15 1.68 -4.61 7.62
N THR A 16 1.38 -5.05 6.39
CA THR A 16 0.57 -4.28 5.44
C THR A 16 -0.83 -3.98 6.00
N ALA A 17 -1.46 -4.95 6.68
CA ALA A 17 -2.76 -4.76 7.31
C ALA A 17 -2.70 -3.75 8.46
N GLN A 18 -1.65 -3.80 9.29
CA GLN A 18 -1.41 -2.83 10.36
C GLN A 18 -1.25 -1.41 9.81
N LEU A 19 -0.46 -1.24 8.75
CA LEU A 19 -0.22 0.03 8.08
C LEU A 19 -1.53 0.63 7.52
N LEU A 20 -2.40 -0.22 6.99
CA LEU A 20 -3.72 0.16 6.49
C LEU A 20 -4.77 0.38 7.60
N GLY A 21 -4.46 0.02 8.85
CA GLY A 21 -5.39 0.11 9.98
C GLY A 21 -6.58 -0.85 9.87
N ILE A 22 -6.41 -2.00 9.20
CA ILE A 22 -7.46 -3.00 9.01
C ILE A 22 -7.02 -4.38 9.54
N PRO A 23 -7.97 -5.29 9.84
CA PRO A 23 -7.66 -6.68 10.13
C PRO A 23 -6.92 -7.35 8.96
N GLN A 24 -6.04 -8.31 9.27
CA GLN A 24 -5.34 -9.09 8.23
C GLN A 24 -6.32 -9.87 7.34
N GLU A 25 -7.40 -10.39 7.91
CA GLU A 25 -8.48 -11.07 7.18
C GLU A 25 -9.12 -10.18 6.10
N ASP A 26 -9.37 -8.90 6.43
CA ASP A 26 -9.92 -7.92 5.49
C ASP A 26 -8.94 -7.66 4.34
N LEU A 27 -7.64 -7.58 4.64
CA LEU A 27 -6.62 -7.40 3.60
C LEU A 27 -6.53 -8.63 2.68
N THR A 28 -6.62 -9.84 3.23
CA THR A 28 -6.61 -11.07 2.41
C THR A 28 -7.88 -11.26 1.57
N ALA A 29 -8.97 -10.61 1.95
CA ALA A 29 -10.24 -10.67 1.22
C ALA A 29 -10.30 -9.67 0.04
N VAL A 30 -9.34 -8.75 -0.09
CA VAL A 30 -9.27 -7.78 -1.19
C VAL A 30 -8.07 -8.03 -2.08
N ASN A 31 -8.21 -7.76 -3.38
CA ASN A 31 -7.10 -7.89 -4.31
C ASN A 31 -6.27 -6.60 -4.29
N HIS A 32 -4.96 -6.74 -4.05
CA HIS A 32 -4.05 -5.62 -3.90
C HIS A 32 -2.69 -5.89 -4.55
N SER A 33 -2.00 -4.84 -4.97
CA SER A 33 -0.68 -4.93 -5.62
C SER A 33 0.45 -5.31 -4.66
N GLY A 34 0.22 -5.18 -3.35
CA GLY A 34 1.28 -5.20 -2.34
C GLY A 34 1.89 -3.81 -2.16
N LEU A 35 2.82 -3.68 -1.20
CA LEU A 35 3.49 -2.42 -0.91
C LEU A 35 4.59 -2.16 -1.94
N HIS A 36 4.49 -1.03 -2.63
CA HIS A 36 5.46 -0.58 -3.60
C HIS A 36 6.17 0.68 -3.13
N THR A 37 7.43 0.80 -3.55
CA THR A 37 8.30 1.90 -3.20
C THR A 37 8.41 2.87 -4.38
N ILE A 38 8.25 4.17 -4.09
CA ILE A 38 8.48 5.28 -5.03
C ILE A 38 9.82 5.89 -4.66
N ILE A 39 10.77 5.83 -5.59
CA ILE A 39 12.14 6.32 -5.38
C ILE A 39 12.34 7.63 -6.17
N GLU A 40 12.94 8.63 -5.51
CA GLU A 40 13.34 9.89 -6.12
C GLU A 40 14.59 9.73 -7.00
N GLY A 41 14.90 10.75 -7.81
CA GLY A 41 16.01 10.68 -8.76
C GLY A 41 17.40 10.53 -8.13
N ASP A 42 17.53 10.79 -6.82
CA ASP A 42 18.75 10.64 -6.04
C ASP A 42 18.86 9.28 -5.33
N GLY A 43 17.87 8.39 -5.52
CA GLY A 43 17.84 7.05 -4.92
C GLY A 43 17.16 7.00 -3.55
N GLN A 44 16.65 8.12 -3.01
CA GLN A 44 15.94 8.12 -1.74
C GLN A 44 14.48 7.68 -1.90
N VAL A 45 13.94 7.02 -0.87
CA VAL A 45 12.51 6.66 -0.85
C VAL A 45 11.67 7.90 -0.64
N ALA A 46 10.88 8.24 -1.65
CA ALA A 46 9.95 9.36 -1.60
C ALA A 46 8.69 9.00 -0.81
N GLN A 47 8.06 7.88 -1.18
CA GLN A 47 6.78 7.41 -0.67
C GLN A 47 6.61 5.91 -0.91
N TYR A 48 5.62 5.32 -0.24
CA TYR A 48 5.12 3.99 -0.55
C TYR A 48 3.68 4.06 -1.04
N TYR A 49 3.24 3.05 -1.80
CA TYR A 49 1.84 2.92 -2.20
C TYR A 49 1.36 1.48 -2.27
N ILE A 50 0.05 1.30 -2.11
CA ILE A 50 -0.67 0.05 -2.36
C ILE A 50 -1.85 0.38 -3.27
N GLN A 51 -1.95 -0.33 -4.40
CA GLN A 51 -3.09 -0.22 -5.29
C GLN A 51 -4.06 -1.38 -5.03
N PHE A 52 -5.35 -1.06 -4.93
CA PHE A 52 -6.43 -2.03 -4.76
C PHE A 52 -7.22 -2.18 -6.05
N ASP A 53 -7.73 -3.39 -6.30
CA ASP A 53 -8.71 -3.60 -7.38
C ASP A 53 -10.04 -2.93 -6.99
N ARG A 54 -10.56 -2.09 -7.89
CA ARG A 54 -11.86 -1.42 -7.74
C ARG A 54 -13.03 -2.38 -7.57
N ASN A 55 -12.88 -3.64 -7.99
CA ASN A 55 -13.91 -4.67 -7.91
C ASN A 55 -13.86 -5.46 -6.59
N SER A 56 -12.93 -5.13 -5.69
CA SER A 56 -12.86 -5.72 -4.35
C SER A 56 -14.08 -5.29 -3.50
N ASP A 57 -14.29 -5.94 -2.35
CA ASP A 57 -15.40 -5.63 -1.46
C ASP A 57 -15.39 -4.15 -1.04
N THR A 58 -16.42 -3.42 -1.49
CA THR A 58 -16.57 -1.98 -1.22
C THR A 58 -16.64 -1.65 0.28
N SER A 59 -17.11 -2.57 1.12
CA SER A 59 -17.19 -2.39 2.57
C SER A 59 -15.80 -2.31 3.19
N ILE A 60 -14.84 -3.06 2.65
CA ILE A 60 -13.44 -3.04 3.07
C ILE A 60 -12.74 -1.83 2.48
N LEU A 61 -12.93 -1.56 1.17
CA LEU A 61 -12.34 -0.40 0.51
C LEU A 61 -12.75 0.93 1.16
N ASN A 62 -13.98 1.04 1.68
CA ASN A 62 -14.46 2.23 2.39
C ASN A 62 -13.81 2.44 3.76
N LYS A 63 -13.17 1.42 4.36
CA LYS A 63 -12.39 1.59 5.60
C LYS A 63 -11.02 2.22 5.32
N LEU A 64 -10.55 2.15 4.08
CA LEU A 64 -9.22 2.57 3.68
C LEU A 64 -9.19 4.02 3.23
N LYS A 65 -8.07 4.71 3.50
CA LYS A 65 -7.80 6.08 3.02
C LYS A 65 -7.29 6.06 1.58
N LEU A 66 -8.19 5.75 0.64
CA LEU A 66 -7.86 5.62 -0.78
C LEU A 66 -8.09 6.93 -1.56
N ASN A 67 -7.28 7.17 -2.59
CA ASN A 67 -7.57 8.19 -3.59
C ASN A 67 -8.62 7.69 -4.62
N LYS A 68 -8.98 8.56 -5.59
CA LYS A 68 -9.92 8.23 -6.69
C LYS A 68 -9.46 7.08 -7.61
N ARG A 69 -8.23 6.62 -7.48
CA ARG A 69 -7.65 5.51 -8.24
C ARG A 69 -7.50 4.23 -7.39
N TYR A 70 -8.11 4.19 -6.21
CA TYR A 70 -8.00 3.06 -5.27
C TYR A 70 -6.56 2.81 -4.81
N ILE A 71 -5.80 3.89 -4.59
CA ILE A 71 -4.41 3.83 -4.12
C ILE A 71 -4.33 4.42 -2.71
N ALA A 72 -3.73 3.67 -1.78
CA ALA A 72 -3.27 4.18 -0.50
C ALA A 72 -1.81 4.62 -0.64
N TYR A 73 -1.46 5.79 -0.11
CA TYR A 73 -0.09 6.29 -0.05
C TYR A 73 0.37 6.38 1.38
N PHE A 74 1.64 6.09 1.60
CA PHE A 74 2.29 6.17 2.91
C PHE A 74 3.59 6.95 2.77
N ARG A 75 3.90 7.71 3.81
CA ARG A 75 5.21 8.35 3.93
C ARG A 75 6.25 7.35 4.42
N PRO A 76 7.54 7.58 4.16
CA PRO A 76 8.57 6.66 4.59
C PRO A 76 8.63 6.42 6.10
N ASP A 77 8.32 7.43 6.90
CA ASP A 77 8.24 7.36 8.36
C ASP A 77 7.09 6.48 8.87
N GLU A 78 6.01 6.31 8.09
CA GLU A 78 4.90 5.41 8.45
C GLU A 78 5.26 3.93 8.23
N VAL A 79 6.23 3.66 7.34
CA VAL A 79 6.63 2.30 6.92
C VAL A 79 7.90 1.80 7.64
N GLN A 80 8.65 2.68 8.29
CA GLN A 80 9.88 2.34 9.02
C GLN A 80 9.72 2.39 10.55
N ALA A 81 8.50 2.60 11.04
CA ALA A 81 8.15 2.63 12.46
C ALA A 81 7.96 1.25 13.09
#